data_AF-I6R4W0-F1
#
_entry.id   AF-I6R4W0-F1
#
_cell.length_a   1.000
_cell.length_b   1.000
_cell.length_c   1.000
_cell.angle_alpha   90.00
_cell.angle_beta   90.00
_cell.angle_gamma   90.00
#
_symmetry.space_group_name_H-M   'P 1'
#
loop_
_entity.id
_entity.type
_entity.pdbx_description
1 polymer ?
#
loop_
_entity_poly.entity_id
_entity_poly.type
_entity_poly.pdbx_seq_one_letter_code
_entity_poly.pdbx_strand_id
1 'polypeptide(L)' 'NCSTSAVRAVGSSQVDPFSAIAAGIAALYGPLHGGANEAVLRMIEEIGHPNNVSSFISEVKGGKGSRLMGFGHPV' A
#
# COMPACT_ATOMS: atom_id res chain seq x y z
N ASN A 1 6.64 4.44 -10.37
CA ASN A 1 5.62 4.12 -9.34
C ASN A 1 4.49 5.15 -9.39
N CYS A 2 3.33 4.87 -8.78
CA CYS A 2 2.12 5.67 -8.89
C CYS A 2 2.30 7.14 -8.45
N SER A 3 2.86 7.38 -7.26
CA SER A 3 2.98 8.73 -6.70
C SER A 3 3.89 9.65 -7.53
N THR A 4 5.04 9.16 -8.00
CA THR A 4 5.91 9.94 -8.89
C THR A 4 5.20 10.28 -10.21
N SER A 5 4.42 9.35 -10.78
CA SER A 5 3.63 9.63 -11.98
C SER A 5 2.55 10.68 -11.75
N ALA A 6 1.89 10.68 -10.57
CA ALA A 6 0.90 11.69 -10.20
C ALA A 6 1.52 13.10 -10.11
N VAL A 7 2.70 13.23 -9.48
CA VAL A 7 3.45 14.51 -9.44
C VAL A 7 3.71 15.02 -10.86
N ARG A 8 4.17 14.15 -11.77
CA ARG A 8 4.45 14.53 -13.17
C ARG A 8 3.20 14.94 -13.93
N ALA A 9 2.11 14.20 -13.77
CA ALA A 9 0.86 14.48 -14.46
C ALA A 9 0.29 15.86 -14.04
N VAL A 10 0.21 16.11 -12.73
CA VAL A 10 -0.29 17.39 -12.20
C VAL A 10 0.67 18.53 -12.52
N GLY A 11 1.98 18.32 -12.36
CA GLY A 11 3.00 19.32 -12.68
C GLY A 11 3.03 19.75 -14.14
N SER A 12 2.55 18.92 -15.08
CA SER A 12 2.49 19.27 -16.51
C SER A 12 1.57 20.45 -16.83
N SER A 13 0.69 20.81 -15.90
CA SER A 13 -0.16 22.01 -15.97
C SER A 13 0.55 23.33 -15.59
N GLN A 14 1.85 23.27 -15.25
CA GLN A 14 2.63 24.40 -14.71
C GLN A 14 2.11 24.92 -13.35
N VAL A 15 1.47 24.05 -12.57
CA VAL A 15 1.08 24.36 -11.19
C VAL A 15 2.31 24.51 -10.28
N ASP A 16 2.14 25.20 -9.16
CA ASP A 16 3.19 25.36 -8.17
C ASP A 16 3.65 24.00 -7.57
N PRO A 17 4.90 23.93 -7.05
CA PRO A 17 5.44 22.69 -6.50
C PRO A 17 4.65 22.11 -5.33
N PHE A 18 3.99 22.93 -4.49
CA PHE A 18 3.24 22.42 -3.35
C PHE A 18 2.02 21.64 -3.80
N SER A 19 1.29 22.17 -4.79
CA SER A 19 0.14 21.48 -5.39
C SER A 19 0.54 20.17 -6.08
N ALA A 20 1.64 20.16 -6.84
CA ALA A 20 2.13 18.95 -7.51
C ALA A 20 2.57 17.86 -6.50
N ILE A 21 3.24 18.26 -5.41
CA ILE A 21 3.66 17.33 -4.35
C ILE A 21 2.47 16.83 -3.53
N ALA A 22 1.46 17.67 -3.26
CA ALA A 22 0.24 17.25 -2.57
C ALA A 22 -0.47 16.11 -3.32
N ALA A 23 -0.53 16.17 -4.66
CA ALA A 23 -1.06 15.07 -5.48
C ALA A 23 -0.22 13.78 -5.34
N GLY A 24 1.11 13.92 -5.31
CA GLY A 24 2.02 12.80 -5.05
C GLY A 24 1.80 12.14 -3.69
N ILE A 25 1.62 12.93 -2.64
CA ILE A 25 1.35 12.45 -1.28
C ILE A 25 0.01 11.71 -1.23
N ALA A 26 -1.03 12.27 -1.83
CA ALA A 26 -2.35 11.62 -1.90
C ALA A 26 -2.28 10.26 -2.62
N ALA A 27 -1.54 10.18 -3.72
CA ALA A 27 -1.31 8.92 -4.44
C ALA A 27 -0.46 7.92 -3.64
N LEU A 28 0.49 8.40 -2.82
CA LEU A 28 1.32 7.56 -1.96
C LEU A 28 0.52 6.97 -0.79
N TYR A 29 -0.38 7.72 -0.19
CA TYR A 29 -1.17 7.27 0.97
C TYR A 29 -2.06 6.05 0.66
N GLY A 30 -2.43 5.82 -0.60
CA GLY A 30 -3.29 4.70 -0.99
C GLY A 30 -2.77 3.32 -0.52
N PRO A 31 -3.67 2.38 -0.18
CA PRO A 31 -3.31 1.07 0.41
C PRO A 31 -2.50 0.15 -0.53
N LEU A 32 -2.52 0.43 -1.84
CA LEU A 32 -1.76 -0.32 -2.85
C LEU A 32 -0.41 0.34 -3.18
N HIS A 33 -0.04 1.39 -2.46
CA HIS A 33 1.25 2.07 -2.62
C HIS A 33 1.94 2.23 -1.27
N GLY A 34 2.07 3.44 -0.74
CA GLY A 34 2.72 3.72 0.55
C GLY A 34 1.93 3.21 1.75
N GLY A 35 0.59 3.21 1.71
CA GLY A 35 -0.26 2.71 2.79
C GLY A 35 -0.14 1.20 3.04
N ALA A 36 0.56 0.47 2.15
CA ALA A 36 0.82 -0.95 2.34
C ALA A 36 1.68 -1.24 3.59
N ASN A 37 2.53 -0.31 4.03
CA ASN A 37 3.38 -0.51 5.22
C ASN A 37 2.56 -0.56 6.52
N GLU A 38 1.62 0.37 6.70
CA GLU A 38 0.71 0.41 7.83
C GLU A 38 -0.20 -0.82 7.82
N ALA A 39 -0.67 -1.22 6.63
CA ALA A 39 -1.47 -2.41 6.48
C ALA A 39 -0.72 -3.70 6.86
N VAL A 40 0.61 -3.76 6.65
CA VAL A 40 1.44 -4.87 7.15
C VAL A 40 1.49 -4.88 8.67
N LEU A 41 1.64 -3.73 9.32
CA LEU A 41 1.65 -3.65 10.79
C LEU A 41 0.30 -4.10 11.38
N ARG A 42 -0.82 -3.61 10.84
CA ARG A 42 -2.18 -4.03 11.24
C ARG A 42 -2.38 -5.53 11.06
N MET A 43 -1.90 -6.09 9.95
CA MET A 43 -1.94 -7.54 9.69
C MET A 43 -1.13 -8.34 10.73
N ILE A 44 0.05 -7.85 11.12
CA ILE A 44 0.87 -8.49 12.17
C ILE A 44 0.15 -8.44 13.52
N GLU A 45 -0.50 -7.32 13.86
CA GLU A 45 -1.33 -7.19 15.07
C GLU A 45 -2.51 -8.17 15.06
N GLU A 46 -3.18 -8.34 13.92
CA GLU A 46 -4.26 -9.33 13.74
C GLU A 46 -3.77 -10.78 13.91
N ILE A 47 -2.56 -11.11 13.42
CA ILE A 47 -1.95 -12.44 13.60
C ILE A 47 -1.66 -12.71 15.09
N GLY A 48 -1.19 -11.68 15.83
CA GLY A 48 -0.97 -11.68 17.28
C GLY A 48 0.22 -12.50 17.78
N HIS A 49 0.40 -13.74 17.32
CA HIS A 49 1.48 -14.63 17.76
C HIS A 49 2.11 -15.42 16.60
N PRO A 50 3.43 -15.68 16.58
CA PRO A 50 4.11 -16.43 15.52
C PRO A 50 3.50 -17.80 15.19
N ASN A 51 2.97 -18.50 16.20
CA ASN A 51 2.31 -19.80 16.01
C ASN A 51 1.05 -19.72 15.13
N ASN A 52 0.42 -18.54 15.01
CA ASN A 52 -0.79 -18.36 14.20
C ASN A 52 -0.49 -18.13 12.71
N VAL A 53 0.78 -17.90 12.34
CA VAL A 53 1.18 -17.57 10.97
C VAL A 53 0.78 -18.66 9.97
N SER A 54 0.92 -19.94 10.33
CA SER A 54 0.57 -21.03 9.41
C SER A 54 -0.93 -21.06 9.09
N SER A 55 -1.78 -20.82 10.09
CA SER A 55 -3.24 -20.73 9.94
C SER A 55 -3.60 -19.53 9.06
N PHE A 56 -3.06 -18.36 9.38
CA PHE A 56 -3.29 -17.13 8.63
C PHE A 56 -2.92 -17.27 7.14
N ILE A 57 -1.74 -17.82 6.84
CA ILE A 57 -1.31 -18.05 5.45
C ILE A 57 -2.22 -19.06 4.74
N SER A 58 -2.74 -20.07 5.44
CA SER A 58 -3.66 -21.05 4.86
C SER A 58 -5.01 -20.43 4.51
N GLU A 59 -5.52 -19.54 5.36
CA GLU A 59 -6.75 -18.77 5.10
C GLU A 59 -6.61 -17.87 3.86
N VAL A 60 -5.54 -17.07 3.81
CA VAL A 60 -5.27 -16.17 2.68
C VAL A 60 -5.14 -16.95 1.37
N LYS A 61 -4.42 -18.08 1.36
CA LYS A 61 -4.32 -18.96 0.18
C LYS A 61 -5.63 -19.64 -0.20
N GLY A 62 -6.48 -19.94 0.79
CA GLY A 62 -7.81 -20.49 0.61
C GLY A 62 -8.85 -19.50 0.08
N GLY A 63 -8.44 -18.25 -0.19
CA GLY A 63 -9.34 -17.18 -0.64
C GLY A 63 -10.31 -16.72 0.45
N LYS A 64 -10.08 -17.12 1.70
CA LYS A 64 -10.87 -16.71 2.87
C LYS A 64 -10.02 -15.69 3.63
N GLY A 65 -10.30 -14.40 3.46
CA GLY A 65 -9.61 -13.33 4.20
C GLY A 65 -9.05 -12.22 3.32
N SER A 66 -8.39 -11.27 3.98
CA SER A 66 -7.75 -10.10 3.37
C SER A 66 -6.56 -10.49 2.49
N ARG A 67 -6.17 -9.62 1.55
CA ARG A 67 -4.94 -9.81 0.76
C ARG A 67 -3.72 -9.88 1.67
N LEU A 68 -2.70 -10.65 1.26
CA LEU A 68 -1.40 -10.66 1.94
C LEU A 68 -0.68 -9.34 1.69
N MET A 69 -0.80 -8.41 2.64
CA MET A 69 -0.17 -7.10 2.53
C MET A 69 1.37 -7.24 2.59
N GLY A 70 2.08 -6.38 1.86
CA GLY A 70 3.54 -6.45 1.71
C GLY A 70 4.03 -7.40 0.61
N PHE A 71 3.12 -8.11 -0.07
CA PHE A 71 3.43 -9.01 -1.18
C PHE A 71 2.69 -8.59 -2.47
N GLY A 72 3.30 -8.90 -3.61
CA GLY A 72 2.82 -8.51 -4.94
C GLY A 72 3.41 -7.17 -5.36
N HIS A 73 4.38 -7.21 -6.27
CA HIS A 73 4.98 -6.00 -6.84
C HIS A 73 4.65 -5.91 -8.32
N PRO A 74 3.90 -4.88 -8.77
CA PRO A 74 3.48 -4.76 -10.16
C PRO A 74 4.56 -4.05 -11.01
N VAL A 75 5.85 -4.32 -10.79
CA VAL A 75 6.98 -3.68 -11.54
C VAL A 75 6.63 -3.48 -13.01
#